data_AF-A0A354PBW5-F1
#
_entry.id   AF-A0A354PBW5-F1
#
_cell.length_a   1.000
_cell.length_b   1.000
_cell.length_c   1.000
_cell.angle_alpha   90.00
_cell.angle_beta   90.00
_cell.angle_gamma   90.00
#
_symmetry.space_group_name_H-M   'P 1'
#
loop_
_entity.id
_entity.type
_entity.pdbx_description
1 polymer ?
#
loop_
_entity_poly.entity_id
_entity_poly.type
_entity_poly.pdbx_seq_one_letter_code
_entity_poly.pdbx_strand_id
1 'polypeptide(L)'
;MSEVKLVIRDGDEDRAGTVHGSLAECFIAALSADPVSLADLNAAMDRFTLESPPQGYFPHFLRAIDAEPWDAGLVVIDMAARLVVIDSSYSSPGHKGVVTRHNIDSIEGGSVRLNYRLAHEWLFLYDATNWEATARLRRQTRADQPVTDLREIFYGEPMLRSIILGCRRQFCQRNEIAKRVHREWIESRRHWNKRYADGPQPEPETLTIHELARSEDPAEDLEHRIYYDTIRDIHADWLMTPCAELNNQLPRTVLLQDRDRLSDDMRGREHQWSILERCPPGISPESHAFQFGGFNTSEVVMYYDYVRQVAWSCWDGLRAMENTKRATLEVSQSVLDEFVRDEVIRLRQIGNQWLDAPWEEDPTRTPRGIINLERRRQPNGGQFHPIDPDCPCCQALAEMPGIGFWHMDGSNMDDLFAFAYHHETMESWEHEQADYRALSDQADQEWELAKQWGLPPQYSQPKSNHGDVWRLIVQDETGFIPLGNRLNNVAHCVVSLVVQIRSATTQDAGIAVDQYIESLAHAYRLLQQVCEESTEQQLSLSVEANAADLLKLVNVLTTHLQQTRGEF
;
A
#
# COMPACT_ATOMS: atom_id res chain seq x y z
N MET A 1 16.48 9.70 -39.24
CA MET A 1 15.05 9.34 -39.27
C MET A 1 14.86 8.30 -38.18
N SER A 2 13.73 8.36 -37.49
CA SER A 2 13.46 7.62 -36.26
C SER A 2 12.04 7.03 -36.30
N GLU A 3 11.58 6.70 -37.49
CA GLU A 3 10.24 6.18 -37.72
C GLU A 3 10.26 4.66 -37.65
N VAL A 4 9.15 4.06 -37.22
CA VAL A 4 8.93 2.62 -37.19
C VAL A 4 7.59 2.30 -37.84
N LYS A 5 7.48 1.08 -38.37
CA LYS A 5 6.16 0.52 -38.69
C LYS A 5 5.52 0.07 -37.38
N LEU A 6 4.34 0.59 -37.05
CA LEU A 6 3.55 0.15 -35.90
C LEU A 6 2.31 -0.61 -36.36
N VAL A 7 2.22 -1.88 -35.96
CA VAL A 7 1.06 -2.75 -36.18
C VAL A 7 0.38 -2.97 -34.84
N ILE A 8 -0.93 -2.76 -34.77
CA ILE A 8 -1.73 -2.97 -33.57
C ILE A 8 -2.90 -3.88 -33.93
N ARG A 9 -3.12 -4.89 -33.11
CA ARG A 9 -4.14 -5.91 -33.31
C ARG A 9 -4.95 -6.06 -32.04
N ASP A 10 -6.27 -6.03 -32.17
CA ASP A 10 -7.17 -6.55 -31.14
C ASP A 10 -7.84 -7.85 -31.63
N GLY A 11 -8.95 -8.24 -30.99
CA GLY A 11 -9.70 -9.44 -31.38
C GLY A 11 -10.49 -9.29 -32.68
N ASP A 12 -10.78 -8.06 -33.09
CA ASP A 12 -11.77 -7.74 -34.12
C ASP A 12 -11.16 -7.07 -35.35
N GLU A 13 -10.11 -6.27 -35.19
CA GLU A 13 -9.48 -5.53 -36.28
C GLU A 13 -7.96 -5.37 -36.13
N ASP A 14 -7.31 -5.14 -37.28
CA ASP A 14 -5.89 -4.85 -37.39
C ASP A 14 -5.68 -3.42 -37.91
N ARG A 15 -4.70 -2.72 -37.34
CA ARG A 15 -4.30 -1.36 -37.70
C ARG A 15 -2.80 -1.31 -37.95
N ALA A 16 -2.38 -0.63 -39.02
CA ALA A 16 -0.97 -0.40 -39.29
C ALA A 16 -0.70 1.03 -39.75
N GLY A 17 0.42 1.60 -39.32
CA GLY A 17 0.84 2.95 -39.69
C GLY A 17 2.32 3.17 -39.45
N THR A 18 2.87 4.21 -40.07
CA THR A 18 4.23 4.67 -39.80
C THR A 18 4.17 5.76 -38.73
N VAL A 19 4.95 5.62 -37.67
CA VAL A 19 5.00 6.58 -36.57
C VAL A 19 6.43 6.82 -36.10
N HIS A 20 6.68 7.93 -35.41
CA HIS A 20 7.94 8.13 -34.71
C HIS A 20 8.12 7.10 -33.58
N GLY A 21 9.33 6.62 -33.34
CA GLY A 21 9.63 5.59 -32.35
C GLY A 21 9.17 5.94 -30.93
N SER A 22 9.28 7.20 -30.51
CA SER A 22 8.75 7.65 -29.21
C SER A 22 7.23 7.55 -29.08
N LEU A 23 6.47 7.63 -30.18
CA LEU A 23 5.02 7.40 -30.15
C LEU A 23 4.72 5.91 -30.00
N ALA A 24 5.50 5.03 -30.63
CA ALA A 24 5.39 3.59 -30.42
C ALA A 24 5.68 3.20 -28.95
N GLU A 25 6.66 3.85 -28.30
CA GLU A 25 6.89 3.69 -26.85
C GLU A 25 5.69 4.13 -26.00
N CYS A 26 5.01 5.22 -26.38
CA CYS A 26 3.78 5.63 -25.69
C CYS A 26 2.69 4.57 -25.81
N PHE A 27 2.54 3.93 -26.99
CA PHE A 27 1.60 2.81 -27.17
C PHE A 27 1.96 1.61 -26.29
N ILE A 28 3.25 1.27 -26.17
CA ILE A 28 3.71 0.19 -25.30
C ILE A 28 3.45 0.56 -23.83
N ALA A 29 3.72 1.80 -23.43
CA ALA A 29 3.46 2.28 -22.07
C ALA A 29 1.96 2.27 -21.73
N ALA A 30 1.10 2.64 -22.68
CA ALA A 30 -0.37 2.60 -22.55
C ALA A 30 -0.90 1.20 -22.24
N LEU A 31 -0.15 0.14 -22.56
CA LEU A 31 -0.49 -1.22 -22.17
C LEU A 31 -0.52 -1.42 -20.64
N SER A 32 0.02 -0.48 -19.84
CA SER A 32 -0.08 -0.54 -18.37
C SER A 32 -1.52 -0.39 -17.88
N ALA A 33 -2.42 0.13 -18.73
CA ALA A 33 -3.86 0.14 -18.50
C ALA A 33 -4.54 -1.21 -18.80
N ASP A 34 -3.78 -2.24 -19.18
CA ASP A 34 -4.28 -3.56 -19.61
C ASP A 34 -5.37 -3.55 -20.69
N PRO A 35 -5.28 -2.70 -21.74
CA PRO A 35 -6.31 -2.60 -22.77
C PRO A 35 -6.49 -3.93 -23.52
N VAL A 36 -7.73 -4.26 -23.88
CA VAL A 36 -8.04 -5.48 -24.66
C VAL A 36 -8.64 -5.16 -26.03
N SER A 37 -8.98 -3.89 -26.27
CA SER A 37 -9.54 -3.38 -27.51
C SER A 37 -8.79 -2.12 -27.97
N LEU A 38 -8.90 -1.78 -29.25
CA LEU A 38 -8.34 -0.52 -29.75
C LEU A 38 -8.98 0.71 -29.09
N ALA A 39 -10.25 0.65 -28.71
CA ALA A 39 -10.89 1.73 -27.97
C ALA A 39 -10.24 1.95 -26.60
N ASP A 40 -9.99 0.86 -25.85
CA ASP A 40 -9.29 0.93 -24.57
C ASP A 40 -7.87 1.46 -24.73
N LEU A 41 -7.13 0.97 -25.74
CA LEU A 41 -5.77 1.42 -26.00
C LEU A 41 -5.73 2.91 -26.37
N ASN A 42 -6.66 3.37 -27.21
CA ASN A 42 -6.76 4.79 -27.57
C ASN A 42 -7.02 5.67 -26.34
N ALA A 43 -7.93 5.26 -25.44
CA ALA A 43 -8.19 5.98 -24.21
C ALA A 43 -6.98 5.95 -23.25
N ALA A 44 -6.28 4.81 -23.18
CA ALA A 44 -5.09 4.67 -22.35
C ALA A 44 -3.88 5.49 -22.84
N MET A 45 -3.84 5.85 -24.13
CA MET A 45 -2.76 6.67 -24.69
C MET A 45 -2.68 8.07 -24.07
N ASP A 46 -3.82 8.68 -23.73
CA ASP A 46 -3.90 10.01 -23.11
C ASP A 46 -3.08 10.11 -21.81
N ARG A 47 -2.84 8.96 -21.17
CA ARG A 47 -2.02 8.81 -19.97
C ARG A 47 -0.54 9.16 -20.19
N PHE A 48 -0.04 9.06 -21.42
CA PHE A 48 1.40 9.20 -21.76
C PHE A 48 1.69 10.27 -22.80
N THR A 49 0.71 10.66 -23.62
CA THR A 49 0.87 11.67 -24.67
C THR A 49 0.63 13.09 -24.17
N LEU A 50 -0.14 13.25 -23.08
CA LEU A 50 -0.57 14.52 -22.43
C LEU A 50 -1.49 15.40 -23.29
N GLU A 51 -1.48 15.22 -24.61
CA GLU A 51 -2.37 15.88 -25.56
C GLU A 51 -3.12 14.83 -26.39
N SER A 52 -4.45 14.87 -26.29
CA SER A 52 -5.33 14.03 -27.09
C SER A 52 -5.58 14.70 -28.45
N PRO A 53 -5.19 14.07 -29.57
CA PRO A 53 -5.59 14.57 -30.89
C PRO A 53 -7.13 14.53 -30.99
N PRO A 54 -7.78 15.54 -31.60
CA PRO A 54 -9.25 15.61 -31.66
C PRO A 54 -9.94 14.41 -32.30
N GLN A 55 -9.22 13.64 -33.13
CA GLN A 55 -9.72 12.49 -33.85
C GLN A 55 -9.22 11.14 -33.28
N GLY A 56 -8.49 11.16 -32.15
CA GLY A 56 -7.80 9.99 -31.61
C GLY A 56 -6.51 9.65 -32.37
N TYR A 57 -5.87 8.54 -31.99
CA TYR A 57 -4.52 8.18 -32.46
C TYR A 57 -4.50 7.33 -33.74
N PHE A 58 -5.65 6.77 -34.15
CA PHE A 58 -5.80 5.87 -35.29
C PHE A 58 -6.34 6.42 -36.64
N PRO A 59 -6.74 7.70 -36.83
CA PRO A 59 -7.30 8.18 -38.10
C PRO A 59 -6.44 7.93 -39.34
N HIS A 60 -5.11 7.91 -39.17
CA HIS A 60 -4.15 7.73 -40.27
C HIS A 60 -3.65 6.29 -40.42
N PHE A 61 -4.11 5.38 -39.56
CA PHE A 61 -3.73 3.97 -39.64
C PHE A 61 -4.59 3.25 -40.67
N LEU A 62 -3.94 2.47 -41.53
CA LEU A 62 -4.59 1.56 -42.47
C LEU A 62 -5.29 0.44 -41.69
N ARG A 63 -6.50 0.08 -42.13
CA ARG A 63 -7.22 -1.11 -41.63
C ARG A 63 -6.73 -2.38 -42.32
N ALA A 64 -5.47 -2.72 -42.08
CA ALA A 64 -4.81 -3.89 -42.64
C ALA A 64 -3.61 -4.25 -41.77
N ILE A 65 -3.18 -5.51 -41.85
CA ILE A 65 -1.86 -5.92 -41.36
C ILE A 65 -0.83 -5.50 -42.41
N ASP A 66 0.08 -4.61 -42.02
CA ASP A 66 1.28 -4.28 -42.78
C ASP A 66 2.47 -4.38 -41.83
N ALA A 67 3.10 -5.55 -41.82
CA ALA A 67 4.23 -5.88 -40.96
C ALA A 67 5.59 -5.71 -41.67
N GLU A 68 5.65 -5.00 -42.80
CA GLU A 68 6.92 -4.67 -43.44
C GLU A 68 7.66 -3.61 -42.60
N PRO A 69 8.90 -3.89 -42.11
CA PRO A 69 9.65 -2.93 -41.32
C PRO A 69 9.85 -1.60 -42.06
N TRP A 70 9.86 -0.49 -41.32
CA TRP A 70 10.04 0.85 -41.89
C TRP A 70 11.13 1.61 -41.14
N ASP A 71 12.07 2.20 -41.88
CA ASP A 71 13.19 3.01 -41.37
C ASP A 71 13.91 2.35 -40.19
N ALA A 72 13.56 2.72 -38.95
CA ALA A 72 14.18 2.19 -37.75
C ALA A 72 13.69 0.79 -37.36
N GLY A 73 12.58 0.28 -37.92
CA GLY A 73 12.15 -1.12 -37.78
C GLY A 73 10.63 -1.35 -37.71
N LEU A 74 10.24 -2.39 -36.98
CA LEU A 74 8.87 -2.86 -36.78
C LEU A 74 8.54 -2.97 -35.28
N VAL A 75 7.35 -2.50 -34.91
CA VAL A 75 6.73 -2.71 -33.61
C VAL A 75 5.35 -3.33 -33.83
N VAL A 76 5.07 -4.46 -33.18
CA VAL A 76 3.74 -5.10 -33.21
C VAL A 76 3.18 -5.16 -31.79
N ILE A 77 1.93 -4.74 -31.62
CA ILE A 77 1.17 -4.87 -30.38
C ILE A 77 -0.05 -5.73 -30.67
N ASP A 78 -0.14 -6.89 -30.04
CA ASP A 78 -1.26 -7.81 -30.18
C ASP A 78 -1.95 -7.97 -28.82
N MET A 79 -3.01 -7.21 -28.60
CA MET A 79 -3.73 -7.17 -27.32
C MET A 79 -4.39 -8.49 -27.00
N ALA A 80 -5.01 -9.14 -28.01
CA ALA A 80 -5.65 -10.44 -27.84
C ALA A 80 -4.63 -11.52 -27.45
N ALA A 81 -3.41 -11.47 -27.99
CA ALA A 81 -2.32 -12.38 -27.63
C ALA A 81 -1.54 -11.97 -26.37
N ARG A 82 -1.74 -10.76 -25.84
CA ARG A 82 -0.84 -10.10 -24.87
C ARG A 82 0.62 -10.23 -25.31
N LEU A 83 0.92 -9.75 -26.52
CA LEU A 83 2.23 -9.86 -27.15
C LEU A 83 2.69 -8.49 -27.67
N VAL A 84 3.96 -8.16 -27.42
CA VAL A 84 4.66 -7.03 -28.00
C VAL A 84 5.87 -7.57 -28.76
N VAL A 85 6.01 -7.20 -30.03
CA VAL A 85 7.16 -7.52 -30.88
C VAL A 85 7.91 -6.23 -31.16
N ILE A 86 9.22 -6.23 -30.94
CA ILE A 86 10.09 -5.07 -31.14
C ILE A 86 11.27 -5.53 -31.98
N ASP A 87 11.18 -5.34 -33.28
CA ASP A 87 12.29 -5.52 -34.22
C ASP A 87 12.71 -4.14 -34.71
N SER A 88 13.28 -3.35 -33.80
CA SER A 88 13.58 -1.93 -34.00
C SER A 88 14.96 -1.56 -33.45
N SER A 89 15.65 -0.71 -34.20
CA SER A 89 16.93 -0.09 -33.83
C SER A 89 16.75 1.20 -33.02
N TYR A 90 15.52 1.74 -32.92
CA TYR A 90 15.25 2.99 -32.19
C TYR A 90 15.27 2.78 -30.67
N SER A 91 14.57 1.74 -30.18
CA SER A 91 14.52 1.43 -28.76
C SER A 91 14.13 -0.02 -28.48
N SER A 92 14.34 -0.44 -27.24
CA SER A 92 14.05 -1.80 -26.76
C SER A 92 13.27 -1.75 -25.43
N PRO A 93 12.02 -1.25 -25.43
CA PRO A 93 11.19 -1.23 -24.24
C PRO A 93 10.94 -2.64 -23.70
N GLY A 94 10.61 -2.72 -22.42
CA GLY A 94 10.31 -3.98 -21.72
C GLY A 94 9.06 -3.85 -20.85
N HIS A 95 8.90 -4.76 -19.89
CA HIS A 95 7.76 -4.74 -18.97
C HIS A 95 7.67 -3.50 -18.08
N LYS A 96 8.79 -2.82 -17.85
CA LYS A 96 8.85 -1.58 -17.09
C LYS A 96 9.74 -0.60 -17.83
N GLY A 97 9.40 0.67 -17.76
CA GLY A 97 10.17 1.71 -18.41
C GLY A 97 9.65 3.10 -18.11
N VAL A 98 10.21 4.06 -18.83
CA VAL A 98 9.89 5.48 -18.70
C VAL A 98 9.67 6.04 -20.09
N VAL A 99 8.59 6.79 -20.27
CA VAL A 99 8.35 7.62 -21.45
C VAL A 99 8.70 9.05 -21.10
N THR A 100 9.62 9.66 -21.85
CA THR A 100 9.95 11.08 -21.69
C THR A 100 9.16 11.90 -22.69
N ARG A 101 8.40 12.88 -22.19
CA ARG A 101 7.70 13.87 -23.01
C ARG A 101 8.45 15.19 -22.92
N HIS A 102 8.69 15.81 -24.06
CA HIS A 102 9.39 17.10 -24.18
C HIS A 102 8.43 18.18 -24.69
N ASN A 103 8.87 19.44 -24.58
CA ASN A 103 8.15 20.65 -25.00
C ASN A 103 6.80 20.84 -24.30
N ILE A 104 6.76 20.63 -22.99
CA ILE A 104 5.57 20.90 -22.18
C ILE A 104 5.74 22.27 -21.52
N ASP A 105 5.02 23.27 -22.04
CA ASP A 105 5.16 24.67 -21.62
C ASP A 105 4.87 24.89 -20.13
N SER A 106 4.05 24.03 -19.52
CA SER A 106 3.67 24.13 -18.10
C SER A 106 4.70 23.56 -17.12
N ILE A 107 5.80 22.95 -17.60
CA ILE A 107 6.79 22.28 -16.76
C ILE A 107 8.15 22.97 -16.90
N GLU A 108 8.78 23.28 -15.77
CA GLU A 108 10.15 23.80 -15.76
C GLU A 108 11.12 22.80 -16.40
N GLY A 109 11.95 23.27 -17.34
CA GLY A 109 12.80 22.40 -18.18
C GLY A 109 12.07 21.72 -19.34
N GLY A 110 10.75 21.90 -19.46
CA GLY A 110 9.96 21.51 -20.62
C GLY A 110 9.88 20.00 -20.85
N SER A 111 10.17 19.15 -19.86
CA SER A 111 10.05 17.70 -20.01
C SER A 111 9.58 16.98 -18.76
N VAL A 112 8.88 15.86 -18.95
CA VAL A 112 8.40 14.99 -17.87
C VAL A 112 8.69 13.53 -18.18
N ARG A 113 9.02 12.77 -17.14
CA ARG A 113 9.29 11.33 -17.17
C ARG A 113 8.08 10.59 -16.60
N LEU A 114 7.44 9.78 -17.43
CA LEU A 114 6.24 9.03 -17.06
C LEU A 114 6.58 7.54 -16.97
N ASN A 115 6.54 7.00 -15.76
CA ASN A 115 6.81 5.59 -15.51
C ASN A 115 5.65 4.71 -15.99
N TYR A 116 5.96 3.51 -16.47
CA TYR A 116 4.96 2.48 -16.76
C TYR A 116 5.45 1.10 -16.29
N ARG A 117 4.50 0.25 -15.92
CA ARG A 117 4.72 -1.16 -15.60
C ARG A 117 3.57 -2.00 -16.16
N LEU A 118 3.89 -2.92 -17.06
CA LEU A 118 2.94 -3.80 -17.72
C LEU A 118 2.68 -5.05 -16.89
N ALA A 119 1.51 -5.67 -17.07
CA ALA A 119 1.22 -6.97 -16.49
C ALA A 119 2.24 -8.03 -16.94
N HIS A 120 2.56 -8.98 -16.06
CA HIS A 120 3.50 -10.07 -16.35
C HIS A 120 3.04 -10.97 -17.50
N GLU A 121 1.74 -10.95 -17.83
CA GLU A 121 1.18 -11.71 -18.94
C GLU A 121 1.63 -11.21 -20.33
N TRP A 122 2.10 -9.97 -20.47
CA TRP A 122 2.59 -9.45 -21.75
C TRP A 122 3.90 -10.12 -22.16
N LEU A 123 3.92 -10.84 -23.27
CA LEU A 123 5.15 -11.41 -23.82
C LEU A 123 5.88 -10.37 -24.68
N PHE A 124 7.18 -10.22 -24.50
CA PHE A 124 8.04 -9.42 -25.38
C PHE A 124 8.87 -10.32 -26.29
N LEU A 125 8.86 -10.06 -27.59
CA LEU A 125 9.76 -10.65 -28.58
C LEU A 125 10.61 -9.54 -29.20
N TYR A 126 11.92 -9.77 -29.31
CA TYR A 126 12.86 -8.80 -29.89
C TYR A 126 13.32 -9.20 -31.30
N ASP A 127 12.52 -10.02 -31.97
CA ASP A 127 12.72 -10.52 -33.34
C ASP A 127 11.33 -10.73 -33.96
N ALA A 128 11.10 -10.20 -35.16
CA ALA A 128 9.84 -10.37 -35.90
C ALA A 128 9.72 -11.75 -36.54
N THR A 129 10.74 -12.60 -36.46
CA THR A 129 10.66 -13.95 -37.01
C THR A 129 9.63 -14.79 -36.25
N ASN A 130 8.66 -15.36 -36.96
CA ASN A 130 7.62 -16.25 -36.44
C ASN A 130 6.65 -15.66 -35.38
N TRP A 131 6.60 -14.34 -35.19
CA TRP A 131 5.74 -13.74 -34.15
C TRP A 131 4.25 -14.10 -34.34
N GLU A 132 3.78 -14.25 -35.59
CA GLU A 132 2.39 -14.62 -35.88
C GLU A 132 2.00 -16.00 -35.36
N ALA A 133 2.93 -16.97 -35.40
CA ALA A 133 2.71 -18.30 -34.87
C ALA A 133 2.58 -18.25 -33.35
N THR A 134 3.46 -17.49 -32.70
CA THR A 134 3.40 -17.23 -31.25
C THR A 134 2.12 -16.52 -30.85
N ALA A 135 1.72 -15.48 -31.58
CA ALA A 135 0.47 -14.75 -31.37
C ALA A 135 -0.74 -15.67 -31.46
N ARG A 136 -0.80 -16.52 -32.51
CA ARG A 136 -1.88 -17.48 -32.71
C ARG A 136 -2.01 -18.46 -31.54
N LEU A 137 -0.89 -19.05 -31.11
CA LEU A 137 -0.89 -19.98 -29.98
C LEU A 137 -1.38 -19.30 -28.70
N ARG A 138 -0.90 -18.09 -28.42
CA ARG A 138 -1.29 -17.34 -27.22
C ARG A 138 -2.75 -16.94 -27.22
N ARG A 139 -3.29 -16.50 -28.36
CA ARG A 139 -4.74 -16.25 -28.50
C ARG A 139 -5.57 -17.50 -28.23
N GLN A 140 -5.13 -18.66 -28.72
CA GLN A 140 -5.80 -19.94 -28.43
C GLN A 140 -5.79 -20.23 -26.93
N THR A 141 -4.61 -20.18 -26.29
CA THR A 141 -4.47 -20.40 -24.84
C THR A 141 -5.34 -19.44 -24.02
N ARG A 142 -5.45 -18.18 -24.43
CA ARG A 142 -6.29 -17.17 -23.75
C ARG A 142 -7.77 -17.37 -24.01
N ALA A 143 -8.16 -17.79 -25.21
CA ALA A 143 -9.55 -18.13 -25.51
C ALA A 143 -10.05 -19.31 -24.65
N ASP A 144 -9.14 -20.20 -24.24
CA ASP A 144 -9.43 -21.31 -23.34
C ASP A 144 -9.51 -20.89 -21.85
N GLN A 145 -9.16 -19.64 -21.52
CA GLN A 145 -9.19 -19.09 -20.17
C GLN A 145 -10.30 -18.04 -20.05
N PRO A 146 -11.50 -18.43 -19.59
CA PRO A 146 -12.59 -17.48 -19.45
C PRO A 146 -12.23 -16.37 -18.46
N VAL A 147 -12.52 -15.13 -18.85
CA VAL A 147 -12.39 -13.97 -17.97
C VAL A 147 -13.37 -14.16 -16.81
N THR A 148 -12.83 -14.21 -15.60
CA THR A 148 -13.61 -14.39 -14.37
C THR A 148 -13.85 -13.04 -13.73
N ASP A 149 -15.11 -12.71 -13.43
CA ASP A 149 -15.42 -11.54 -12.61
C ASP A 149 -15.07 -11.86 -11.15
N LEU A 150 -13.86 -11.46 -10.75
CA LEU A 150 -13.38 -11.67 -9.39
C LEU A 150 -14.29 -10.99 -8.36
N ARG A 151 -14.91 -9.85 -8.69
CA ARG A 151 -15.73 -9.11 -7.73
C ARG A 151 -17.05 -9.80 -7.44
N GLU A 152 -17.61 -10.55 -8.40
CA GLU A 152 -18.75 -11.45 -8.15
C GLU A 152 -18.40 -12.62 -7.22
N ILE A 153 -17.12 -13.00 -7.13
CA ILE A 153 -16.65 -14.02 -6.19
C ILE A 153 -16.40 -13.39 -4.81
N PHE A 154 -15.62 -12.31 -4.75
CA PHE A 154 -15.21 -11.66 -3.50
C PHE A 154 -16.34 -10.89 -2.81
N TYR A 155 -17.24 -10.23 -3.54
CA TYR A 155 -18.37 -9.50 -2.96
C TYR A 155 -19.71 -10.24 -3.08
N GLY A 156 -19.75 -11.34 -3.85
CA GLY A 156 -20.97 -12.05 -4.18
C GLY A 156 -21.16 -13.38 -3.45
N GLU A 157 -21.83 -14.31 -4.13
CA GLU A 157 -22.35 -15.53 -3.51
C GLU A 157 -21.29 -16.49 -2.97
N PRO A 158 -20.15 -16.75 -3.66
CA PRO A 158 -19.14 -17.69 -3.16
C PRO A 158 -18.59 -17.28 -1.79
N MET A 159 -18.14 -16.02 -1.65
CA MET A 159 -17.66 -15.49 -0.38
C MET A 159 -18.77 -15.51 0.69
N LEU A 160 -19.97 -14.99 0.38
CA LEU A 160 -21.06 -14.93 1.36
C LEU A 160 -21.46 -16.31 1.88
N ARG A 161 -21.53 -17.33 1.01
CA ARG A 161 -21.79 -18.72 1.42
C ARG A 161 -20.70 -19.24 2.36
N SER A 162 -19.43 -18.98 2.05
CA SER A 162 -18.31 -19.36 2.91
C SER A 162 -18.44 -18.75 4.31
N ILE A 163 -18.70 -17.44 4.37
CA ILE A 163 -18.89 -16.71 5.63
C ILE A 163 -20.07 -17.28 6.43
N ILE A 164 -21.22 -17.51 5.79
CA ILE A 164 -22.41 -18.07 6.47
C ILE A 164 -22.10 -19.45 7.08
N LEU A 165 -21.43 -20.32 6.32
CA LEU A 165 -21.05 -21.65 6.79
C LEU A 165 -20.03 -21.58 7.93
N GLY A 166 -19.06 -20.66 7.85
CA GLY A 166 -18.10 -20.36 8.91
C GLY A 166 -18.78 -19.88 10.19
N CYS A 167 -19.63 -18.85 10.09
CA CYS A 167 -20.43 -18.31 11.18
C CYS A 167 -21.24 -19.43 11.85
N ARG A 168 -21.96 -20.26 11.09
CA ARG A 168 -22.73 -21.37 11.67
C ARG A 168 -21.86 -22.38 12.40
N ARG A 169 -20.73 -22.78 11.82
CA ARG A 169 -19.81 -23.75 12.42
C ARG A 169 -19.29 -23.23 13.76
N GLN A 170 -18.79 -22.01 13.78
CA GLN A 170 -18.28 -21.38 15.01
C GLN A 170 -19.40 -21.13 16.02
N PHE A 171 -20.60 -20.76 15.55
CA PHE A 171 -21.76 -20.54 16.42
C PHE A 171 -22.19 -21.82 17.15
N CYS A 172 -22.08 -22.99 16.51
CA CYS A 172 -22.30 -24.28 17.17
C CYS A 172 -21.30 -24.54 18.32
N GLN A 173 -20.10 -23.97 18.22
CA GLN A 173 -19.00 -24.13 19.18
C GLN A 173 -18.87 -22.94 20.14
N ARG A 174 -19.79 -21.96 20.10
CA ARG A 174 -19.68 -20.68 20.84
C ARG A 174 -19.39 -20.85 22.33
N ASN A 175 -19.98 -21.85 22.98
CA ASN A 175 -19.75 -22.12 24.41
C ASN A 175 -18.32 -22.62 24.70
N GLU A 176 -17.72 -23.36 23.76
CA GLU A 176 -16.34 -23.85 23.87
C GLU A 176 -15.35 -22.72 23.56
N ILE A 177 -15.63 -21.92 22.54
CA ILE A 177 -14.87 -20.71 22.20
C ILE A 177 -14.86 -19.76 23.40
N ALA A 178 -16.02 -19.46 23.99
CA ALA A 178 -16.13 -18.59 25.17
C ALA A 178 -15.29 -19.10 26.34
N LYS A 179 -15.30 -20.42 26.61
CA LYS A 179 -14.45 -21.03 27.64
C LYS A 179 -12.96 -20.93 27.31
N ARG A 180 -12.57 -21.06 26.03
CA ARG A 180 -11.18 -20.92 25.59
C ARG A 180 -10.69 -19.48 25.80
N VAL A 181 -11.39 -18.50 25.23
CA VAL A 181 -11.04 -17.07 25.34
C VAL A 181 -11.02 -16.64 26.81
N HIS A 182 -11.94 -17.12 27.64
CA HIS A 182 -11.94 -16.82 29.07
C HIS A 182 -10.67 -17.34 29.79
N ARG A 183 -10.18 -18.53 29.41
CA ARG A 183 -8.92 -19.05 29.98
C ARG A 183 -7.71 -18.23 29.53
N GLU A 184 -7.64 -17.88 28.24
CA GLU A 184 -6.57 -17.04 27.68
C GLU A 184 -6.55 -15.65 28.33
N TRP A 185 -7.73 -15.08 28.58
CA TRP A 185 -7.88 -13.83 29.32
C TRP A 185 -7.36 -13.97 30.76
N ILE A 186 -7.74 -15.02 31.50
CA ILE A 186 -7.23 -15.28 32.86
C ILE A 186 -5.70 -15.38 32.86
N GLU A 187 -5.10 -16.09 31.89
CA GLU A 187 -3.66 -16.24 31.80
C GLU A 187 -2.95 -14.93 31.45
N SER A 188 -3.48 -14.17 30.50
CA SER A 188 -3.00 -12.83 30.14
C SER A 188 -3.06 -11.90 31.34
N ARG A 189 -4.16 -11.90 32.10
CA ARG A 189 -4.33 -11.08 33.30
C ARG A 189 -3.40 -11.51 34.44
N ARG A 190 -3.10 -12.81 34.58
CA ARG A 190 -2.07 -13.28 35.52
C ARG A 190 -0.70 -12.77 35.14
N HIS A 191 -0.34 -12.79 33.86
CA HIS A 191 0.94 -12.26 33.38
C HIS A 191 1.03 -10.75 33.64
N TRP A 192 -0.04 -10.01 33.34
CA TRP A 192 -0.18 -8.59 33.68
C TRP A 192 0.05 -8.34 35.16
N ASN A 193 -0.74 -8.98 36.02
CA ASN A 193 -0.63 -8.80 37.47
C ASN A 193 0.75 -9.17 38.00
N LYS A 194 1.43 -10.16 37.39
CA LYS A 194 2.82 -10.52 37.75
C LYS A 194 3.80 -9.43 37.34
N ARG A 195 3.64 -8.80 36.17
CA ARG A 195 4.50 -7.70 35.69
C ARG A 195 4.38 -6.45 36.56
N TYR A 196 3.21 -6.20 37.15
CA TYR A 196 2.92 -5.03 37.98
C TYR A 196 2.67 -5.35 39.46
N ALA A 197 3.11 -6.52 39.96
CA ALA A 197 2.84 -6.93 41.34
C ALA A 197 3.51 -6.03 42.39
N ASP A 198 4.71 -5.52 42.06
CA ASP A 198 5.59 -4.81 42.99
C ASP A 198 5.65 -3.28 42.73
N GLY A 199 4.81 -2.75 41.84
CA GLY A 199 4.81 -1.34 41.44
C GLY A 199 3.42 -0.70 41.47
N PRO A 200 3.32 0.64 41.50
CA PRO A 200 2.05 1.32 41.25
C PRO A 200 1.52 0.89 39.87
N GLN A 201 0.21 0.69 39.76
CA GLN A 201 -0.38 0.43 38.46
C GLN A 201 -0.06 1.60 37.52
N PRO A 202 0.25 1.34 36.25
CA PRO A 202 0.49 2.43 35.30
C PRO A 202 -0.78 3.27 35.20
N GLU A 203 -0.63 4.59 35.15
CA GLU A 203 -1.74 5.47 34.83
C GLU A 203 -2.27 5.09 33.44
N PRO A 204 -3.60 5.12 33.19
CA PRO A 204 -4.18 4.71 31.91
C PRO A 204 -3.55 5.39 30.69
N GLU A 205 -3.10 6.63 30.85
CA GLU A 205 -2.42 7.44 29.84
C GLU A 205 -1.05 6.89 29.42
N THR A 206 -0.47 6.02 30.25
CA THR A 206 0.85 5.39 30.02
C THR A 206 0.75 3.96 29.50
N LEU A 207 -0.48 3.42 29.45
CA LEU A 207 -0.76 2.08 28.93
C LEU A 207 -0.85 2.13 27.40
N THR A 208 -0.28 1.13 26.73
CA THR A 208 -0.55 0.91 25.30
C THR A 208 -2.03 0.55 25.08
N ILE A 209 -2.53 0.68 23.84
CA ILE A 209 -3.93 0.34 23.49
C ILE A 209 -4.30 -1.09 23.91
N HIS A 210 -3.38 -2.04 23.78
CA HIS A 210 -3.57 -3.42 24.19
C HIS A 210 -3.61 -3.60 25.70
N GLU A 211 -2.99 -2.70 26.46
CA GLU A 211 -2.97 -2.73 27.92
C GLU A 211 -4.18 -1.98 28.51
N LEU A 212 -4.62 -0.91 27.85
CA LEU A 212 -5.90 -0.24 28.10
C LEU A 212 -7.08 -1.21 27.94
N ALA A 213 -7.14 -1.94 26.82
CA ALA A 213 -8.15 -2.98 26.59
C ALA A 213 -8.15 -4.07 27.69
N ARG A 214 -7.00 -4.31 28.33
CA ARG A 214 -6.88 -5.27 29.46
C ARG A 214 -7.28 -4.68 30.81
N SER A 215 -7.49 -3.37 30.90
CA SER A 215 -7.83 -2.64 32.14
C SER A 215 -9.34 -2.45 32.36
N GLU A 216 -10.13 -2.56 31.30
CA GLU A 216 -11.59 -2.37 31.29
C GLU A 216 -12.37 -3.57 31.85
N ASP A 217 -13.70 -3.46 31.96
CA ASP A 217 -14.59 -4.48 32.53
C ASP A 217 -14.36 -5.85 31.84
N PRO A 218 -13.96 -6.89 32.59
CA PRO A 218 -13.71 -8.23 32.05
C PRO A 218 -14.87 -8.80 31.22
N ALA A 219 -16.10 -8.42 31.52
CA ALA A 219 -17.27 -8.94 30.82
C ALA A 219 -17.40 -8.39 29.40
N GLU A 220 -17.17 -7.08 29.22
CA GLU A 220 -17.26 -6.40 27.92
C GLU A 220 -16.08 -6.77 27.01
N ASP A 221 -14.85 -6.79 27.55
CA ASP A 221 -13.66 -7.24 26.82
C ASP A 221 -13.79 -8.70 26.36
N LEU A 222 -14.29 -9.59 27.22
CA LEU A 222 -14.43 -11.00 26.88
C LEU A 222 -15.46 -11.23 25.78
N GLU A 223 -16.63 -10.59 25.85
CA GLU A 223 -17.66 -10.71 24.83
C GLU A 223 -17.16 -10.14 23.49
N HIS A 224 -16.50 -8.98 23.51
CA HIS A 224 -15.90 -8.37 22.33
C HIS A 224 -14.84 -9.27 21.69
N ARG A 225 -13.90 -9.81 22.48
CA ARG A 225 -12.83 -10.69 21.97
C ARG A 225 -13.37 -12.00 21.40
N ILE A 226 -14.35 -12.63 22.06
CA ILE A 226 -15.00 -13.84 21.52
C ILE A 226 -15.57 -13.55 20.13
N TYR A 227 -16.30 -12.44 19.96
CA TYR A 227 -16.88 -12.12 18.67
C TYR A 227 -15.84 -11.71 17.64
N TYR A 228 -14.97 -10.77 18.00
CA TYR A 228 -13.96 -10.25 17.10
C TYR A 228 -13.02 -11.35 16.60
N ASP A 229 -12.49 -12.19 17.50
CA ASP A 229 -11.63 -13.31 17.14
C ASP A 229 -12.37 -14.34 16.29
N THR A 230 -13.64 -14.63 16.60
CA THR A 230 -14.44 -15.56 15.80
C THR A 230 -14.64 -15.06 14.38
N ILE A 231 -14.97 -13.78 14.21
CA ILE A 231 -15.14 -13.18 12.88
C ILE A 231 -13.81 -13.13 12.13
N ARG A 232 -12.72 -12.74 12.80
CA ARG A 232 -11.37 -12.77 12.24
C ARG A 232 -11.06 -14.16 11.70
N ASP A 233 -11.25 -15.19 12.51
CA ASP A 233 -10.91 -16.57 12.16
C ASP A 233 -11.77 -17.06 10.97
N ILE A 234 -13.06 -16.70 10.91
CA ILE A 234 -13.94 -17.01 9.76
C ILE A 234 -13.43 -16.34 8.47
N HIS A 235 -13.01 -15.08 8.55
CA HIS A 235 -12.48 -14.36 7.39
C HIS A 235 -11.12 -14.94 6.96
N ALA A 236 -10.24 -15.24 7.91
CA ALA A 236 -8.96 -15.89 7.63
C ALA A 236 -9.16 -17.26 6.96
N ASP A 237 -10.10 -18.08 7.47
CA ASP A 237 -10.47 -19.37 6.89
C ASP A 237 -10.93 -19.22 5.44
N TRP A 238 -11.74 -18.20 5.11
CA TRP A 238 -12.13 -17.92 3.73
C TRP A 238 -10.92 -17.62 2.84
N LEU A 239 -10.03 -16.71 3.27
CA LEU A 239 -8.86 -16.32 2.49
C LEU A 239 -7.85 -17.45 2.29
N MET A 240 -7.81 -18.41 3.22
CA MET A 240 -6.85 -19.50 3.27
C MET A 240 -7.42 -20.87 2.85
N THR A 241 -8.69 -20.93 2.41
CA THR A 241 -9.31 -22.15 1.90
C THR A 241 -9.43 -22.09 0.37
N PRO A 242 -8.95 -23.12 -0.37
CA PRO A 242 -9.13 -23.21 -1.82
C PRO A 242 -10.58 -23.02 -2.26
N CYS A 243 -10.81 -22.18 -3.27
CA CYS A 243 -12.13 -21.88 -3.82
C CYS A 243 -12.27 -22.42 -5.23
N ALA A 244 -13.31 -23.21 -5.50
CA ALA A 244 -13.51 -23.88 -6.78
C ALA A 244 -13.72 -22.87 -7.92
N GLU A 245 -14.44 -21.78 -7.64
CA GLU A 245 -14.69 -20.66 -8.55
C GLU A 245 -13.40 -19.90 -8.92
N LEU A 246 -12.35 -20.05 -8.11
CA LEU A 246 -11.00 -19.53 -8.36
C LEU A 246 -10.04 -20.62 -8.85
N ASN A 247 -10.55 -21.65 -9.54
CA ASN A 247 -9.76 -22.80 -10.01
C ASN A 247 -8.97 -23.50 -8.89
N ASN A 248 -9.56 -23.60 -7.70
CA ASN A 248 -8.94 -24.12 -6.46
C ASN A 248 -7.72 -23.34 -5.98
N GLN A 249 -7.58 -22.07 -6.37
CA GLN A 249 -6.62 -21.16 -5.75
C GLN A 249 -7.16 -20.62 -4.43
N LEU A 250 -6.25 -20.15 -3.58
CA LEU A 250 -6.60 -19.43 -2.36
C LEU A 250 -7.14 -18.04 -2.75
N PRO A 251 -8.28 -17.59 -2.19
CA PRO A 251 -8.76 -16.24 -2.40
C PRO A 251 -7.69 -15.19 -2.08
N ARG A 252 -6.87 -15.40 -1.04
CA ARG A 252 -5.73 -14.52 -0.74
C ARG A 252 -4.76 -14.37 -1.92
N THR A 253 -4.35 -15.48 -2.55
CA THR A 253 -3.39 -15.46 -3.67
C THR A 253 -3.95 -14.68 -4.85
N VAL A 254 -5.24 -14.85 -5.17
CA VAL A 254 -5.90 -14.12 -6.25
C VAL A 254 -6.10 -12.65 -5.90
N LEU A 255 -6.46 -12.35 -4.65
CA LEU A 255 -6.67 -10.98 -4.16
C LEU A 255 -5.37 -10.15 -4.26
N LEU A 256 -4.23 -10.77 -3.97
CA LEU A 256 -2.91 -10.10 -4.02
C LEU A 256 -2.23 -10.18 -5.40
N GLN A 257 -2.82 -10.91 -6.34
CA GLN A 257 -2.28 -11.03 -7.69
C GLN A 257 -2.22 -9.65 -8.35
N ASP A 258 -1.07 -9.34 -8.96
CA ASP A 258 -0.77 -8.06 -9.63
C ASP A 258 -0.77 -6.81 -8.74
N ARG A 259 -1.01 -6.92 -7.43
CA ARG A 259 -1.13 -5.76 -6.52
C ARG A 259 0.04 -4.80 -6.66
N ASP A 260 1.28 -5.29 -6.60
CA ASP A 260 2.48 -4.44 -6.66
C ASP A 260 2.54 -3.61 -7.96
N ARG A 261 2.15 -4.21 -9.08
CA ARG A 261 2.06 -3.50 -10.36
C ARG A 261 0.99 -2.41 -10.32
N LEU A 262 -0.17 -2.71 -9.76
CA LEU A 262 -1.27 -1.75 -9.65
C LEU A 262 -0.90 -0.59 -8.71
N SER A 263 -0.20 -0.89 -7.62
CA SER A 263 0.33 0.11 -6.70
C SER A 263 1.43 0.97 -7.35
N ASP A 264 2.28 0.38 -8.19
CA ASP A 264 3.27 1.13 -8.98
C ASP A 264 2.60 2.03 -10.03
N ASP A 265 1.58 1.53 -10.75
CA ASP A 265 0.82 2.34 -11.72
C ASP A 265 0.13 3.50 -11.00
N MET A 266 -0.50 3.27 -9.84
CA MET A 266 -1.12 4.34 -9.04
C MET A 266 -0.10 5.40 -8.58
N ARG A 267 1.04 4.98 -8.02
CA ARG A 267 2.14 5.90 -7.66
C ARG A 267 2.67 6.68 -8.86
N GLY A 268 2.74 6.05 -10.04
CA GLY A 268 3.07 6.74 -11.29
C GLY A 268 2.05 7.82 -11.66
N ARG A 269 0.75 7.59 -11.40
CA ARG A 269 -0.32 8.57 -11.63
C ARG A 269 -0.31 9.71 -10.62
N GLU A 270 0.02 9.44 -9.38
CA GLU A 270 0.22 10.46 -8.35
C GLU A 270 1.35 11.38 -8.73
N HIS A 271 2.50 10.81 -9.09
CA HIS A 271 3.65 11.57 -9.57
C HIS A 271 3.30 12.42 -10.79
N GLN A 272 2.58 11.85 -11.76
CA GLN A 272 2.08 12.60 -12.91
C GLN A 272 1.17 13.76 -12.51
N TRP A 273 0.24 13.56 -11.57
CA TRP A 273 -0.64 14.62 -11.09
C TRP A 273 0.16 15.72 -10.37
N SER A 274 1.10 15.35 -9.50
CA SER A 274 1.96 16.32 -8.79
C SER A 274 2.73 17.22 -9.74
N ILE A 275 3.30 16.67 -10.82
CA ILE A 275 4.10 17.45 -11.78
C ILE A 275 3.22 18.31 -12.70
N LEU A 276 2.11 17.75 -13.18
CA LEU A 276 1.26 18.42 -14.18
C LEU A 276 0.18 19.31 -13.57
N GLU A 277 0.04 19.28 -12.25
CA GLU A 277 -1.05 19.91 -11.48
C GLU A 277 -2.46 19.54 -12.00
N ARG A 278 -2.57 18.44 -12.75
CA ARG A 278 -3.80 17.95 -13.38
C ARG A 278 -3.98 16.47 -13.13
N CYS A 279 -5.19 16.10 -12.69
CA CYS A 279 -5.55 14.71 -12.47
C CYS A 279 -5.40 13.91 -13.78
N PRO A 280 -4.63 12.81 -13.79
CA PRO A 280 -4.47 12.01 -14.99
C PRO A 280 -5.82 11.37 -15.39
N PRO A 281 -6.04 11.14 -16.70
CA PRO A 281 -7.25 10.48 -17.16
C PRO A 281 -7.34 9.07 -16.55
N GLY A 282 -8.50 8.78 -15.97
CA GLY A 282 -8.82 7.46 -15.47
C GLY A 282 -9.16 6.49 -16.59
N ILE A 283 -9.13 5.21 -16.27
CA ILE A 283 -9.64 4.15 -17.14
C ILE A 283 -11.18 4.18 -17.16
N SER A 284 -11.80 3.95 -18.31
CA SER A 284 -13.26 3.89 -18.46
C SER A 284 -13.87 2.72 -17.65
N PRO A 285 -15.05 2.91 -17.02
CA PRO A 285 -15.80 1.83 -16.36
C PRO A 285 -16.22 0.67 -17.27
N GLU A 286 -16.33 0.95 -18.57
CA GLU A 286 -16.68 -0.03 -19.60
C GLU A 286 -15.48 -0.86 -20.06
N SER A 287 -14.27 -0.43 -19.73
CA SER A 287 -13.04 -1.16 -20.10
C SER A 287 -12.92 -2.50 -19.37
N HIS A 288 -12.21 -3.43 -20.01
CA HIS A 288 -11.90 -4.72 -19.40
C HIS A 288 -11.06 -4.57 -18.12
N ALA A 289 -10.11 -3.64 -18.08
CA ALA A 289 -9.25 -3.45 -16.92
C ALA A 289 -10.00 -2.94 -15.70
N PHE A 290 -11.01 -2.07 -15.89
CA PHE A 290 -11.88 -1.66 -14.80
C PHE A 290 -12.74 -2.83 -14.30
N GLN A 291 -13.36 -3.58 -15.22
CA GLN A 291 -14.29 -4.66 -14.88
C GLN A 291 -13.59 -5.84 -14.20
N PHE A 292 -12.51 -6.32 -14.81
CA PHE A 292 -11.88 -7.60 -14.48
C PHE A 292 -10.44 -7.48 -13.96
N GLY A 293 -9.91 -6.26 -13.81
CA GLY A 293 -8.57 -6.05 -13.25
C GLY A 293 -8.47 -6.49 -11.78
N GLY A 294 -7.24 -6.74 -11.33
CA GLY A 294 -6.94 -7.12 -9.96
C GLY A 294 -7.26 -6.02 -8.94
N PHE A 295 -6.93 -6.30 -7.67
CA PHE A 295 -7.21 -5.45 -6.53
C PHE A 295 -5.96 -4.63 -6.17
N ASN A 296 -6.14 -3.33 -5.95
CA ASN A 296 -5.09 -2.49 -5.37
C ASN A 296 -5.31 -2.33 -3.85
N THR A 297 -4.36 -1.72 -3.15
CA THR A 297 -4.34 -1.68 -1.69
C THR A 297 -5.64 -1.17 -1.06
N SER A 298 -6.21 -0.05 -1.51
CA SER A 298 -7.40 0.49 -0.85
C SER A 298 -8.64 -0.38 -1.08
N GLU A 299 -8.77 -1.02 -2.24
CA GLU A 299 -9.83 -2.00 -2.51
C GLU A 299 -9.66 -3.25 -1.63
N VAL A 300 -8.43 -3.69 -1.36
CA VAL A 300 -8.16 -4.80 -0.42
C VAL A 300 -8.57 -4.43 1.00
N VAL A 301 -8.26 -3.21 1.47
CA VAL A 301 -8.67 -2.73 2.80
C VAL A 301 -10.20 -2.60 2.88
N MET A 302 -10.84 -2.02 1.87
CA MET A 302 -12.31 -1.92 1.79
C MET A 302 -12.99 -3.29 1.74
N TYR A 303 -12.39 -4.25 1.02
CA TYR A 303 -12.84 -5.62 1.00
C TYR A 303 -12.73 -6.27 2.38
N TYR A 304 -11.63 -6.02 3.10
CA TYR A 304 -11.46 -6.54 4.45
C TYR A 304 -12.57 -6.08 5.40
N ASP A 305 -12.87 -4.78 5.41
CA ASP A 305 -13.94 -4.22 6.24
C ASP A 305 -15.33 -4.70 5.79
N TYR A 306 -15.56 -4.83 4.47
CA TYR A 306 -16.79 -5.40 3.92
C TYR A 306 -17.07 -6.81 4.44
N VAL A 307 -16.06 -7.69 4.42
CA VAL A 307 -16.23 -9.08 4.91
C VAL A 307 -16.56 -9.09 6.39
N ARG A 308 -15.91 -8.24 7.20
CA ARG A 308 -16.24 -8.13 8.63
C ARG A 308 -17.67 -7.67 8.82
N GLN A 309 -18.11 -6.64 8.10
CA GLN A 309 -19.48 -6.12 8.19
C GLN A 309 -20.53 -7.21 7.93
N VAL A 310 -20.36 -8.00 6.87
CA VAL A 310 -21.32 -9.07 6.53
C VAL A 310 -21.22 -10.25 7.50
N ALA A 311 -20.02 -10.59 7.98
CA ALA A 311 -19.83 -11.67 8.94
C ALA A 311 -20.42 -11.32 10.31
N TRP A 312 -20.25 -10.09 10.79
CA TRP A 312 -20.90 -9.57 11.99
C TRP A 312 -22.41 -9.64 11.86
N SER A 313 -22.93 -9.15 10.74
CA SER A 313 -24.37 -9.16 10.47
C SER A 313 -24.94 -10.57 10.41
N CYS A 314 -24.18 -11.55 9.92
CA CYS A 314 -24.58 -12.97 9.92
C CYS A 314 -24.63 -13.53 11.34
N TRP A 315 -23.58 -13.27 12.12
CA TRP A 315 -23.47 -13.72 13.50
C TRP A 315 -24.61 -13.19 14.39
N ASP A 316 -24.93 -11.91 14.26
CA ASP A 316 -26.06 -11.29 14.98
C ASP A 316 -27.40 -11.91 14.60
N GLY A 317 -27.56 -12.24 13.31
CA GLY A 317 -28.73 -12.99 12.82
C GLY A 317 -28.87 -14.35 13.52
N LEU A 318 -27.77 -15.10 13.67
CA LEU A 318 -27.75 -16.38 14.37
C LEU A 318 -28.07 -16.23 15.87
N ARG A 319 -27.54 -15.21 16.54
CA ARG A 319 -27.87 -14.88 17.95
C ARG A 319 -29.35 -14.59 18.13
N ALA A 320 -29.93 -13.78 17.25
CA ALA A 320 -31.35 -13.45 17.30
C ALA A 320 -32.22 -14.71 17.13
N MET A 321 -31.79 -15.66 16.29
CA MET A 321 -32.49 -16.93 16.09
C MET A 321 -32.40 -17.87 17.29
N GLU A 322 -31.27 -17.89 18.02
CA GLU A 322 -31.11 -18.69 19.25
C GLU A 322 -32.22 -18.42 20.27
N ASN A 323 -32.52 -17.13 20.46
CA ASN A 323 -33.55 -16.68 21.39
C ASN A 323 -34.97 -17.13 21.01
N THR A 324 -35.19 -17.60 19.76
CA THR A 324 -36.50 -18.01 19.23
C THR A 324 -36.76 -19.53 19.26
N LYS A 325 -35.97 -20.32 20.01
CA LYS A 325 -36.09 -21.80 20.14
C LYS A 325 -35.89 -22.61 18.85
N ARG A 326 -35.52 -22.00 17.73
CA ARG A 326 -35.23 -22.67 16.44
C ARG A 326 -33.79 -23.23 16.33
N ALA A 327 -32.97 -23.11 17.37
CA ALA A 327 -31.53 -23.35 17.32
C ALA A 327 -31.06 -24.80 17.49
N THR A 328 -31.94 -25.79 17.48
CA THR A 328 -31.49 -27.18 17.27
C THR A 328 -31.11 -27.33 15.80
N LEU A 329 -29.83 -27.10 15.54
CA LEU A 329 -29.11 -27.20 14.26
C LEU A 329 -29.05 -28.62 13.65
N GLU A 330 -29.83 -29.58 14.18
CA GLU A 330 -30.13 -30.86 13.54
C GLU A 330 -31.23 -30.67 12.48
N VAL A 331 -30.98 -29.76 11.54
CA VAL A 331 -31.95 -29.47 10.47
C VAL A 331 -31.54 -30.23 9.22
N SER A 332 -32.52 -30.78 8.50
CA SER A 332 -32.28 -31.45 7.22
C SER A 332 -31.54 -30.54 6.24
N GLN A 333 -30.71 -31.13 5.36
CA GLN A 333 -29.92 -30.38 4.36
C GLN A 333 -30.75 -29.36 3.58
N SER A 334 -31.99 -29.69 3.21
CA SER A 334 -32.89 -28.78 2.47
C SER A 334 -33.20 -27.47 3.21
N VAL A 335 -33.33 -27.52 4.54
CA VAL A 335 -33.62 -26.32 5.34
C VAL A 335 -32.34 -25.51 5.55
N LEU A 336 -31.19 -26.19 5.63
CA LEU A 336 -29.89 -25.52 5.60
C LEU A 336 -29.70 -24.77 4.27
N ASP A 337 -30.00 -25.40 3.13
CA ASP A 337 -29.87 -24.78 1.82
C ASP A 337 -30.81 -23.57 1.66
N GLU A 338 -32.05 -23.67 2.16
CA GLU A 338 -33.00 -22.57 2.21
C GLU A 338 -32.50 -21.42 3.09
N PHE A 339 -32.02 -21.71 4.31
CA PHE A 339 -31.43 -20.70 5.17
C PHE A 339 -30.25 -20.00 4.50
N VAL A 340 -29.31 -20.76 3.91
CA VAL A 340 -28.12 -20.17 3.25
C VAL A 340 -28.54 -19.28 2.09
N ARG A 341 -29.49 -19.71 1.27
CA ARG A 341 -30.00 -18.90 0.15
C ARG A 341 -30.60 -17.59 0.62
N ASP A 342 -31.48 -17.63 1.62
CA ASP A 342 -32.17 -16.44 2.13
C ASP A 342 -31.18 -15.50 2.83
N GLU A 343 -30.20 -16.07 3.53
CA GLU A 343 -29.15 -15.32 4.22
C GLU A 343 -28.16 -14.67 3.23
N VAL A 344 -27.81 -15.31 2.11
CA VAL A 344 -27.01 -14.69 1.04
C VAL A 344 -27.72 -13.43 0.51
N ILE A 345 -29.03 -13.48 0.29
CA ILE A 345 -29.80 -12.33 -0.19
C ILE A 345 -29.74 -11.19 0.82
N ARG A 346 -29.96 -11.49 2.11
CA ARG A 346 -29.93 -10.49 3.19
C ARG A 346 -28.54 -9.87 3.36
N LEU A 347 -27.49 -10.68 3.43
CA LEU A 347 -26.13 -10.19 3.60
C LEU A 347 -25.64 -9.38 2.39
N ARG A 348 -26.06 -9.75 1.17
CA ARG A 348 -25.77 -8.93 -0.02
C ARG A 348 -26.43 -7.55 0.06
N GLN A 349 -27.66 -7.46 0.56
CA GLN A 349 -28.31 -6.16 0.77
C GLN A 349 -27.58 -5.31 1.80
N ILE A 350 -27.16 -5.91 2.93
CA ILE A 350 -26.39 -5.21 3.98
C ILE A 350 -25.03 -4.76 3.45
N GLY A 351 -24.33 -5.64 2.74
CA GLY A 351 -23.05 -5.32 2.11
C GLY A 351 -23.18 -4.15 1.14
N ASN A 352 -24.22 -4.14 0.29
CA ASN A 352 -24.46 -3.01 -0.61
C ASN A 352 -24.78 -1.70 0.14
N GLN A 353 -25.58 -1.76 1.21
CA GLN A 353 -25.85 -0.60 2.05
C GLN A 353 -24.56 -0.03 2.66
N TRP A 354 -23.67 -0.90 3.14
CA TRP A 354 -22.36 -0.48 3.66
C TRP A 354 -21.48 0.14 2.56
N LEU A 355 -21.42 -0.47 1.38
CA LEU A 355 -20.65 0.04 0.25
C LEU A 355 -21.09 1.44 -0.20
N ASP A 356 -22.38 1.75 -0.04
CA ASP A 356 -22.98 3.03 -0.43
C ASP A 356 -23.11 4.03 0.73
N ALA A 357 -22.80 3.61 1.96
CA ALA A 357 -22.82 4.49 3.12
C ALA A 357 -21.67 5.51 3.05
N PRO A 358 -21.91 6.78 3.48
CA PRO A 358 -20.84 7.73 3.73
C PRO A 358 -19.84 7.14 4.72
N TRP A 359 -18.55 7.33 4.45
CA TRP A 359 -17.50 6.88 5.35
C TRP A 359 -17.42 7.80 6.57
N GLU A 360 -17.20 7.23 7.77
CA GLU A 360 -17.29 7.99 9.02
C GLU A 360 -16.22 9.09 9.12
N GLU A 361 -15.01 8.81 8.64
CA GLU A 361 -13.89 9.77 8.64
C GLU A 361 -14.02 10.85 7.56
N ASP A 362 -14.66 10.52 6.45
CA ASP A 362 -14.92 11.44 5.34
C ASP A 362 -16.30 11.17 4.71
N PRO A 363 -17.34 11.89 5.17
CA PRO A 363 -18.70 11.73 4.66
C PRO A 363 -18.87 12.08 3.17
N THR A 364 -17.86 12.68 2.53
CA THR A 364 -17.87 12.94 1.08
C THR A 364 -17.53 11.71 0.26
N ARG A 365 -17.00 10.66 0.91
CA ARG A 365 -16.59 9.41 0.28
C ARG A 365 -17.49 8.27 0.72
N THR A 366 -17.59 7.26 -0.14
CA THR A 366 -18.18 5.97 0.19
C THR A 366 -17.16 4.88 -0.12
N PRO A 367 -17.23 3.70 0.53
CA PRO A 367 -16.38 2.56 0.18
C PRO A 367 -16.41 2.24 -1.32
N ARG A 368 -17.60 2.23 -1.93
CA ARG A 368 -17.74 2.01 -3.38
C ARG A 368 -17.06 3.10 -4.20
N GLY A 369 -17.10 4.36 -3.77
CA GLY A 369 -16.41 5.47 -4.41
C GLY A 369 -14.89 5.27 -4.41
N ILE A 370 -14.33 4.88 -3.27
CA ILE A 370 -12.89 4.59 -3.13
C ILE A 370 -12.48 3.43 -4.04
N ILE A 371 -13.22 2.32 -4.01
CA ILE A 371 -13.00 1.16 -4.89
C ILE A 371 -13.05 1.58 -6.37
N ASN A 372 -14.02 2.40 -6.75
CA ASN A 372 -14.16 2.85 -8.14
C ASN A 372 -13.00 3.76 -8.58
N LEU A 373 -12.49 4.64 -7.72
CA LEU A 373 -11.30 5.46 -8.02
C LEU A 373 -10.08 4.58 -8.28
N GLU A 374 -9.85 3.59 -7.42
CA GLU A 374 -8.72 2.66 -7.59
C GLU A 374 -8.83 1.85 -8.89
N ARG A 375 -10.03 1.34 -9.21
CA ARG A 375 -10.29 0.60 -10.45
C ARG A 375 -10.12 1.46 -11.70
N ARG A 376 -10.42 2.76 -11.60
CA ARG A 376 -10.12 3.74 -12.66
C ARG A 376 -8.64 4.11 -12.74
N ARG A 377 -7.79 3.61 -11.83
CA ARG A 377 -6.38 4.03 -11.69
C ARG A 377 -6.26 5.55 -11.51
N GLN A 378 -7.22 6.14 -10.80
CA GLN A 378 -7.23 7.55 -10.47
C GLN A 378 -6.77 7.71 -9.04
N PRO A 379 -5.68 8.45 -8.79
CA PRO A 379 -5.26 8.75 -7.44
C PRO A 379 -6.38 9.45 -6.67
N ASN A 380 -6.47 9.18 -5.37
CA ASN A 380 -7.39 9.89 -4.51
C ASN A 380 -6.75 11.20 -4.05
N GLY A 381 -6.67 12.16 -4.97
CA GLY A 381 -6.13 13.49 -4.69
C GLY A 381 -7.20 14.44 -4.18
N GLY A 382 -6.80 15.36 -3.31
CA GLY A 382 -7.68 16.39 -2.76
C GLY A 382 -6.93 17.34 -1.85
N GLN A 383 -7.58 18.46 -1.50
CA GLN A 383 -7.14 19.25 -0.34
C GLN A 383 -7.33 18.34 0.88
N PHE A 384 -6.24 18.15 1.63
CA PHE A 384 -6.09 17.10 2.64
C PHE A 384 -7.24 17.04 3.67
N HIS A 385 -7.29 15.87 4.33
CA HIS A 385 -7.97 15.51 5.57
C HIS A 385 -8.17 16.65 6.59
N PRO A 386 -9.07 16.50 7.58
CA PRO A 386 -9.15 17.43 8.70
C PRO A 386 -7.76 17.61 9.30
N ILE A 387 -7.13 18.71 8.94
CA ILE A 387 -5.87 19.17 9.52
C ILE A 387 -6.23 19.39 10.97
N ASP A 388 -5.68 18.56 11.86
CA ASP A 388 -5.75 18.85 13.29
C ASP A 388 -5.12 20.23 13.48
N PRO A 389 -5.93 21.27 13.81
CA PRO A 389 -5.43 22.63 13.89
C PRO A 389 -4.43 22.79 15.03
N ASP A 390 -4.32 21.82 15.95
CA ASP A 390 -3.38 21.83 17.06
C ASP A 390 -2.13 20.97 16.78
N CYS A 391 -2.07 20.24 15.66
CA CYS A 391 -0.91 19.43 15.28
C CYS A 391 0.02 20.21 14.32
N PRO A 392 1.25 20.58 14.76
CA PRO A 392 2.20 21.31 13.90
C PRO A 392 2.58 20.56 12.62
N CYS A 393 2.55 19.23 12.63
CA CYS A 393 2.80 18.43 11.44
C CYS A 393 1.66 18.54 10.43
N CYS A 394 0.41 18.54 10.88
CA CYS A 394 -0.75 18.71 10.00
C CYS A 394 -0.78 20.11 9.41
N GLN A 395 -0.44 21.14 10.19
CA GLN A 395 -0.29 22.52 9.69
C GLN A 395 0.84 22.63 8.65
N ALA A 396 2.01 22.07 8.93
CA ALA A 396 3.12 22.07 7.98
C ALA A 396 2.75 21.33 6.69
N LEU A 397 2.05 20.19 6.78
CA LEU A 397 1.54 19.44 5.63
C LEU A 397 0.51 20.25 4.83
N ALA A 398 -0.35 21.01 5.51
CA ALA A 398 -1.33 21.90 4.88
C ALA A 398 -0.69 23.07 4.13
N GLU A 399 0.46 23.55 4.62
CA GLU A 399 1.22 24.64 4.02
C GLU A 399 2.13 24.18 2.88
N MET A 400 2.39 22.88 2.74
CA MET A 400 3.21 22.36 1.65
C MET A 400 2.50 22.59 0.30
N PRO A 401 3.15 23.30 -0.65
CA PRO A 401 2.60 23.47 -1.99
C PRO A 401 2.53 22.11 -2.69
N GLY A 402 1.41 21.86 -3.38
CA GLY A 402 1.20 20.66 -4.18
C GLY A 402 -0.10 19.93 -3.86
N ILE A 403 -0.36 18.87 -4.61
CA ILE A 403 -1.53 18.01 -4.42
C ILE A 403 -1.17 16.89 -3.45
N GLY A 404 -1.98 16.75 -2.41
CA GLY A 404 -1.95 15.61 -1.52
C GLY A 404 -2.67 14.41 -2.09
N PHE A 405 -2.17 13.22 -1.77
CA PHE A 405 -2.84 11.96 -2.06
C PHE A 405 -3.14 11.21 -0.77
N TRP A 406 -4.32 10.62 -0.74
CA TRP A 406 -4.73 9.78 0.35
C TRP A 406 -4.66 8.31 -0.05
N HIS A 407 -4.16 7.49 0.87
CA HIS A 407 -4.01 6.05 0.71
C HIS A 407 -4.51 5.35 1.95
N MET A 408 -4.98 4.12 1.77
CA MET A 408 -5.14 3.18 2.87
C MET A 408 -3.88 2.33 2.97
N ASP A 409 -3.45 2.08 4.20
CA ASP A 409 -2.26 1.28 4.53
C ASP A 409 -2.59 -0.02 5.24
N GLY A 410 -3.88 -0.33 5.44
CA GLY A 410 -4.32 -1.54 6.12
C GLY A 410 -3.87 -1.64 7.58
N SER A 411 -3.50 -0.53 8.22
CA SER A 411 -3.14 -0.49 9.64
C SER A 411 -4.26 -0.96 10.58
N ASN A 412 -5.51 -0.97 10.10
CA ASN A 412 -6.69 -1.50 10.78
C ASN A 412 -6.90 -3.01 10.55
N MET A 413 -6.05 -3.68 9.77
CA MET A 413 -6.16 -5.11 9.48
C MET A 413 -5.52 -5.96 10.59
N ASP A 414 -6.09 -7.13 10.84
CA ASP A 414 -5.55 -8.08 11.82
C ASP A 414 -4.16 -8.57 11.41
N ASP A 415 -3.26 -8.75 12.38
CA ASP A 415 -1.90 -9.24 12.17
C ASP A 415 -1.85 -10.77 12.03
N LEU A 416 -2.47 -11.29 10.97
CA LEU A 416 -2.35 -12.68 10.53
C LEU A 416 -1.87 -12.71 9.09
N PHE A 417 -1.13 -13.76 8.72
CA PHE A 417 -0.70 -13.96 7.33
C PHE A 417 -1.84 -13.83 6.31
N ALA A 418 -3.04 -14.30 6.66
CA ALA A 418 -4.24 -14.19 5.84
C ALA A 418 -4.54 -12.75 5.38
N PHE A 419 -4.21 -11.76 6.21
CA PHE A 419 -4.47 -10.34 6.01
C PHE A 419 -3.20 -9.54 5.71
N ALA A 420 -2.02 -10.13 5.90
CA ALA A 420 -0.72 -9.51 5.65
C ALA A 420 -0.46 -9.33 4.14
N TYR A 421 -1.10 -8.32 3.55
CA TYR A 421 -1.17 -8.14 2.11
C TYR A 421 0.21 -7.81 1.50
N HIS A 422 1.16 -7.27 2.28
CA HIS A 422 2.56 -7.02 1.87
C HIS A 422 3.40 -8.25 1.57
N HIS A 423 3.00 -9.44 2.03
CA HIS A 423 3.76 -10.67 1.84
C HIS A 423 3.03 -11.64 0.92
N GLU A 424 3.68 -12.11 -0.14
CA GLU A 424 3.11 -13.17 -0.98
C GLU A 424 3.16 -14.54 -0.28
N THR A 425 4.15 -14.76 0.58
CA THR A 425 4.46 -16.05 1.18
C THR A 425 4.46 -16.01 2.70
N MET A 426 4.09 -17.14 3.33
CA MET A 426 4.09 -17.30 4.79
C MET A 426 5.50 -17.06 5.35
N GLU A 427 6.52 -17.58 4.70
CA GLU A 427 7.92 -17.45 5.12
C GLU A 427 8.36 -15.99 5.21
N SER A 428 8.02 -15.17 4.22
CA SER A 428 8.36 -13.74 4.23
C SER A 428 7.65 -12.99 5.37
N TRP A 429 6.39 -13.32 5.65
CA TRP A 429 5.65 -12.73 6.77
C TRP A 429 6.21 -13.20 8.12
N GLU A 430 6.48 -14.49 8.29
CA GLU A 430 7.07 -15.04 9.52
C GLU A 430 8.44 -14.43 9.83
N HIS A 431 9.25 -14.14 8.80
CA HIS A 431 10.52 -13.44 8.94
C HIS A 431 10.34 -12.02 9.45
N GLU A 432 9.46 -11.22 8.83
CA GLU A 432 9.17 -9.86 9.28
C GLU A 432 8.60 -9.83 10.70
N GLN A 433 7.71 -10.78 11.02
CA GLN A 433 7.17 -10.95 12.38
C GLN A 433 8.25 -11.34 13.40
N ALA A 434 9.28 -12.10 13.00
CA ALA A 434 10.42 -12.38 13.85
C ALA A 434 11.26 -11.12 14.09
N ASP A 435 11.47 -10.30 13.06
CA ASP A 435 12.18 -9.03 13.17
C ASP A 435 11.43 -8.03 14.05
N TYR A 436 10.11 -7.90 13.89
CA TYR A 436 9.27 -7.07 14.76
C TYR A 436 9.32 -7.52 16.22
N ARG A 437 9.26 -8.83 16.48
CA ARG A 437 9.41 -9.37 17.84
C ARG A 437 10.79 -9.06 18.41
N ALA A 438 11.86 -9.21 17.64
CA ALA A 438 13.21 -8.88 18.08
C ALA A 438 13.38 -7.39 18.39
N LEU A 439 12.82 -6.51 17.55
CA LEU A 439 12.80 -5.06 17.80
C LEU A 439 11.98 -4.69 19.04
N SER A 440 10.83 -5.34 19.24
CA SER A 440 10.01 -5.15 20.44
C SER A 440 10.74 -5.62 21.70
N ASP A 441 11.40 -6.78 21.65
CA ASP A 441 12.19 -7.31 22.77
C ASP A 441 13.37 -6.38 23.09
N GLN A 442 14.03 -5.82 22.08
CA GLN A 442 15.08 -4.81 22.26
C GLN A 442 14.52 -3.55 22.92
N ALA A 443 13.39 -3.03 22.44
CA ALA A 443 12.76 -1.84 23.00
C ALA A 443 12.36 -2.05 24.47
N ASP A 444 11.82 -3.22 24.82
CA ASP A 444 11.49 -3.58 26.20
C ASP A 444 12.75 -3.65 27.10
N GLN A 445 13.87 -4.17 26.59
CA GLN A 445 15.15 -4.18 27.31
C GLN A 445 15.70 -2.77 27.54
N GLU A 446 15.69 -1.94 26.50
CA GLU A 446 16.10 -0.52 26.59
C GLU A 446 15.23 0.24 27.59
N TRP A 447 13.92 -0.04 27.60
CA TRP A 447 12.97 0.54 28.55
C TRP A 447 13.25 0.14 30.00
N GLU A 448 13.47 -1.15 30.27
CA GLU A 448 13.80 -1.62 31.63
C GLU A 448 15.15 -1.07 32.12
N LEU A 449 16.14 -0.93 31.24
CA LEU A 449 17.41 -0.28 31.56
C LEU A 449 17.22 1.20 31.90
N ALA A 450 16.42 1.94 31.11
CA ALA A 450 16.12 3.34 31.38
C ALA A 450 15.43 3.52 32.74
N LYS A 451 14.50 2.63 33.08
CA LYS A 451 13.83 2.59 34.39
C LYS A 451 14.81 2.33 35.53
N GLN A 452 15.71 1.36 35.39
CA GLN A 452 16.75 1.07 36.39
C GLN A 452 17.68 2.27 36.64
N TRP A 453 17.91 3.10 35.62
CA TRP A 453 18.77 4.28 35.72
C TRP A 453 18.04 5.56 36.17
N GLY A 454 16.75 5.47 36.50
CA GLY A 454 15.94 6.62 36.92
C GLY A 454 15.83 7.68 35.83
N LEU A 455 15.99 7.30 34.55
CA LEU A 455 15.76 8.22 33.45
C LEU A 455 14.25 8.53 33.39
N PRO A 456 13.87 9.81 33.22
CA PRO A 456 12.48 10.16 33.09
C PRO A 456 11.87 9.41 31.90
N PRO A 457 10.55 9.17 31.90
CA PRO A 457 9.82 8.52 30.80
C PRO A 457 9.79 9.36 29.51
N GLN A 458 10.87 10.05 29.12
CA GLN A 458 10.97 10.73 27.84
C GLN A 458 11.02 9.73 26.66
N TYR A 459 11.10 8.43 26.95
CA TYR A 459 10.85 7.32 26.01
C TYR A 459 9.40 6.76 26.10
N SER A 460 8.52 7.31 26.96
CA SER A 460 7.11 6.90 27.11
C SER A 460 6.12 7.71 26.30
N GLN A 461 6.53 8.86 25.77
CA GLN A 461 5.90 9.27 24.54
C GLN A 461 6.33 8.19 23.55
N PRO A 462 5.39 7.45 22.92
CA PRO A 462 5.76 6.57 21.82
C PRO A 462 6.73 7.37 20.98
N LYS A 463 7.85 6.77 20.52
CA LYS A 463 8.62 7.37 19.42
C LYS A 463 7.55 7.81 18.46
N SER A 464 7.29 9.09 18.44
CA SER A 464 6.23 9.56 17.61
C SER A 464 6.75 9.17 16.24
N ASN A 465 5.95 8.43 15.48
CA ASN A 465 6.35 7.95 14.16
C ASN A 465 6.83 9.11 13.24
N HIS A 466 6.76 10.35 13.73
CA HIS A 466 7.54 11.54 13.37
C HIS A 466 9.01 11.30 12.98
N GLY A 467 9.67 10.19 13.37
CA GLY A 467 11.02 9.87 12.88
C GLY A 467 11.05 9.13 11.53
N ASP A 468 10.11 8.21 11.30
CA ASP A 468 10.16 7.27 10.17
C ASP A 468 9.43 7.76 8.92
N VAL A 469 8.43 8.64 9.05
CA VAL A 469 7.76 9.28 7.90
C VAL A 469 8.74 10.10 7.05
N TRP A 470 9.77 10.70 7.67
CA TRP A 470 10.79 11.46 6.94
C TRP A 470 11.92 10.61 6.36
N ARG A 471 12.05 9.33 6.73
CA ARG A 471 13.01 8.40 6.11
C ARG A 471 12.54 7.88 4.75
N LEU A 472 11.22 7.87 4.51
CA LEU A 472 10.62 7.28 3.31
C LEU A 472 10.21 8.30 2.25
N ILE A 473 10.19 9.59 2.58
CA ILE A 473 9.83 10.66 1.65
C ILE A 473 11.10 11.45 1.29
N VAL A 474 11.49 11.37 0.02
CA VAL A 474 12.59 12.08 -0.67
C VAL A 474 13.96 11.38 -0.71
N GLN A 475 14.13 10.43 -1.63
CA GLN A 475 15.28 10.51 -2.54
C GLN A 475 14.82 11.29 -3.77
N ASP A 476 15.20 12.57 -3.83
CA ASP A 476 15.07 13.36 -5.06
C ASP A 476 16.23 12.98 -6.01
N GLU A 477 15.90 12.74 -7.28
CA GLU A 477 16.87 12.54 -8.37
C GLU A 477 17.80 13.75 -8.59
N THR A 478 17.54 14.92 -7.98
CA THR A 478 18.43 16.09 -7.99
C THR A 478 19.59 16.01 -7.00
N GLY A 479 19.58 15.07 -6.05
CA GLY A 479 20.62 14.94 -5.03
C GLY A 479 20.55 15.97 -3.89
N PHE A 480 19.53 16.82 -3.83
CA PHE A 480 19.34 17.76 -2.73
C PHE A 480 18.28 17.27 -1.72
N ILE A 481 18.74 16.94 -0.52
CA ILE A 481 17.88 16.61 0.62
C ILE A 481 17.27 17.93 1.15
N PRO A 482 15.93 18.04 1.31
CA PRO A 482 15.30 19.22 1.89
C PRO A 482 15.95 19.60 3.23
N LEU A 483 16.10 20.90 3.49
CA LEU A 483 16.79 21.41 4.68
C LEU A 483 16.23 20.85 5.99
N GLY A 484 14.91 20.74 6.10
CA GLY A 484 14.26 20.11 7.27
C GLY A 484 14.72 18.67 7.50
N ASN A 485 14.85 17.88 6.44
CA ASN A 485 15.34 16.50 6.51
C ASN A 485 16.83 16.44 6.84
N ARG A 486 17.65 17.38 6.35
CA ARG A 486 19.07 17.49 6.74
C ARG A 486 19.22 17.80 8.23
N LEU A 487 18.45 18.76 8.75
CA LEU A 487 18.44 19.11 10.17
C LEU A 487 17.93 17.95 11.05
N ASN A 488 16.90 17.22 10.59
CA ASN A 488 16.39 16.05 11.29
C ASN A 488 17.42 14.91 11.34
N ASN A 489 18.11 14.63 10.22
CA ASN A 489 19.19 13.63 10.18
C ASN A 489 20.33 13.97 11.14
N VAL A 490 20.73 15.24 11.19
CA VAL A 490 21.72 15.72 12.16
C VAL A 490 21.21 15.50 13.60
N ALA A 491 19.99 15.92 13.91
CA ALA A 491 19.43 15.78 15.25
C ALA A 491 19.38 14.29 15.68
N HIS A 492 18.95 13.41 14.77
CA HIS A 492 18.93 11.97 15.01
C HIS A 492 20.35 11.40 15.23
N CYS A 493 21.34 11.80 14.44
CA CYS A 493 22.74 11.41 14.63
C CYS A 493 23.26 11.84 16.01
N VAL A 494 22.94 13.06 16.45
CA VAL A 494 23.34 13.58 17.77
C VAL A 494 22.67 12.79 18.89
N VAL A 495 21.37 12.49 18.79
CA VAL A 495 20.63 11.71 19.79
C VAL A 495 21.16 10.27 19.87
N SER A 496 21.31 9.60 18.73
CA SER A 496 21.84 8.23 18.66
C SER A 496 23.24 8.15 19.29
N LEU A 497 24.08 9.15 19.04
CA LEU A 497 25.42 9.22 19.59
C LEU A 497 25.40 9.43 21.11
N VAL A 498 24.53 10.29 21.64
CA VAL A 498 24.34 10.48 23.09
C VAL A 498 23.91 9.17 23.76
N VAL A 499 23.02 8.40 23.15
CA VAL A 499 22.60 7.07 23.65
C VAL A 499 23.78 6.10 23.65
N GLN A 500 24.51 6.02 22.54
CA GLN A 500 25.65 5.13 22.37
C GLN A 500 26.81 5.41 23.35
N ILE A 501 27.12 6.69 23.59
CA ILE A 501 28.10 7.13 24.61
C ILE A 501 27.67 6.68 26.00
N ARG A 502 26.37 6.73 26.30
CA ARG A 502 25.83 6.35 27.61
C ARG A 502 25.77 4.84 27.83
N SER A 503 25.64 4.06 26.75
CA SER A 503 25.61 2.59 26.80
C SER A 503 26.99 1.93 26.77
N ALA A 504 28.05 2.64 26.37
CA ALA A 504 29.40 2.07 26.32
C ALA A 504 29.95 1.80 27.74
N THR A 505 30.16 0.51 28.08
CA THR A 505 30.81 0.12 29.34
C THR A 505 32.30 0.52 29.36
N THR A 506 32.86 0.72 30.55
CA THR A 506 34.22 1.25 30.79
C THR A 506 35.38 0.49 30.12
N GLN A 507 35.18 -0.74 29.60
CA GLN A 507 36.23 -1.52 28.94
C GLN A 507 36.45 -1.20 27.44
N ASP A 508 35.47 -0.61 26.74
CA ASP A 508 35.58 -0.23 25.31
C ASP A 508 35.45 1.29 25.08
N ALA A 509 35.42 2.08 26.15
CA ALA A 509 35.11 3.52 26.11
C ALA A 509 36.08 4.33 25.22
N GLY A 510 37.38 4.00 25.19
CA GLY A 510 38.37 4.76 24.43
C GLY A 510 38.17 4.70 22.91
N ILE A 511 37.94 3.49 22.36
CA ILE A 511 37.73 3.29 20.92
C ILE A 511 36.38 3.87 20.49
N ALA A 512 35.36 3.69 21.33
CA ALA A 512 34.03 4.24 21.09
C ALA A 512 34.05 5.78 21.09
N VAL A 513 34.72 6.41 22.07
CA VAL A 513 34.85 7.87 22.17
C VAL A 513 35.54 8.48 20.95
N ASP A 514 36.60 7.86 20.43
CA ASP A 514 37.28 8.36 19.22
C ASP A 514 36.39 8.27 17.97
N GLN A 515 35.65 7.17 17.79
CA GLN A 515 34.66 7.03 16.72
C GLN A 515 33.50 8.03 16.85
N TYR A 516 33.09 8.35 18.08
CA TYR A 516 32.03 9.33 18.35
C TYR A 516 32.48 10.78 18.11
N ILE A 517 33.73 11.12 18.44
CA ILE A 517 34.30 12.44 18.14
C ILE A 517 34.35 12.66 16.61
N GLU A 518 34.75 11.65 15.84
CA GLU A 518 34.76 11.74 14.37
C GLU A 518 33.34 11.91 13.79
N SER A 519 32.37 11.17 14.33
CA SER A 519 30.96 11.26 13.90
C SER A 519 30.34 12.63 14.23
N LEU A 520 30.64 13.20 15.40
CA LEU A 520 30.22 14.55 15.77
C LEU A 520 30.86 15.63 14.91
N ALA A 521 32.16 15.50 14.60
CA ALA A 521 32.84 16.43 13.71
C ALA A 521 32.25 16.41 12.29
N HIS A 522 31.73 15.26 11.84
CA HIS A 522 30.99 15.18 10.59
C HIS A 522 29.61 15.83 10.69
N ALA A 523 28.82 15.53 11.72
CA ALA A 523 27.51 16.14 11.95
C ALA A 523 27.60 17.67 12.11
N TYR A 524 28.64 18.17 12.79
CA TYR A 524 28.92 19.60 12.95
C TYR A 524 29.19 20.28 11.60
N ARG A 525 30.00 19.66 10.73
CA ARG A 525 30.27 20.20 9.38
C ARG A 525 29.01 20.28 8.52
N LEU A 526 28.15 19.26 8.58
CA LEU A 526 26.86 19.25 7.89
C LEU A 526 25.92 20.36 8.41
N LEU A 527 25.86 20.53 9.73
CA LEU A 527 25.11 21.63 10.37
C LEU A 527 25.63 23.00 9.97
N GLN A 528 26.94 23.19 9.97
CA GLN A 528 27.56 24.46 9.63
C GLN A 528 27.31 24.81 8.16
N GLN A 529 27.46 23.84 7.26
CA GLN A 529 27.13 24.00 5.84
C GLN A 529 25.66 24.40 5.66
N VAL A 530 24.76 23.72 6.38
CA VAL A 530 23.33 24.04 6.41
C VAL A 530 23.09 25.48 6.88
N CYS A 531 23.75 25.92 7.96
CA CYS A 531 23.64 27.29 8.45
C CYS A 531 24.19 28.31 7.46
N GLU A 532 25.31 28.02 6.80
CA GLU A 532 25.92 28.92 5.81
C GLU A 532 25.01 29.08 4.59
N GLU A 533 24.49 27.97 4.04
CA GLU A 533 23.49 27.96 2.96
C GLU A 533 22.19 28.67 3.37
N SER A 534 21.82 28.60 4.67
CA SER A 534 20.59 29.22 5.17
C SER A 534 20.62 30.75 5.14
N THR A 535 21.78 31.32 5.42
CA THR A 535 22.04 32.77 5.34
C THR A 535 21.92 33.33 3.92
N GLU A 536 22.19 32.51 2.91
CA GLU A 536 22.06 32.92 1.49
C GLU A 536 20.63 32.83 0.98
N GLN A 537 19.79 31.94 1.54
CA GLN A 537 18.45 31.63 1.02
C GLN A 537 17.27 32.31 1.75
N GLN A 538 17.52 33.22 2.71
CA GLN A 538 16.47 33.94 3.47
C GLN A 538 15.41 33.01 4.08
N LEU A 539 15.84 32.05 4.91
CA LEU A 539 14.91 31.14 5.60
C LEU A 539 14.12 31.84 6.71
N SER A 540 13.07 31.18 7.19
CA SER A 540 12.27 31.71 8.29
C SER A 540 13.10 31.86 9.57
N LEU A 541 12.82 32.90 10.36
CA LEU A 541 13.47 33.19 11.64
C LEU A 541 13.44 32.00 12.63
N SER A 542 12.47 31.10 12.51
CA SER A 542 12.35 29.88 13.33
C SER A 542 13.42 28.83 12.99
N VAL A 543 13.83 28.71 11.72
CA VAL A 543 14.84 27.74 11.26
C VAL A 543 16.23 28.17 11.71
N GLU A 544 16.54 29.47 11.61
CA GLU A 544 17.80 30.05 12.07
C GLU A 544 18.00 29.84 13.59
N ALA A 545 16.95 30.05 14.39
CA ALA A 545 16.99 29.84 15.83
C ALA A 545 17.26 28.38 16.20
N ASN A 546 16.53 27.43 15.57
CA ASN A 546 16.69 26.01 15.82
C ASN A 546 18.08 25.49 15.40
N ALA A 547 18.61 25.97 14.28
CA ALA A 547 19.93 25.59 13.80
C ALA A 547 21.04 26.12 14.73
N ALA A 548 20.91 27.35 15.23
CA ALA A 548 21.83 27.93 16.21
C ALA A 548 21.85 27.16 17.54
N ASP A 549 20.69 26.75 18.04
CA ASP A 549 20.58 25.95 19.28
C ASP A 549 21.16 24.53 19.11
N LEU A 550 20.94 23.89 17.96
CA LEU A 550 21.57 22.62 17.60
C LEU A 550 23.10 22.74 17.54
N LEU A 551 23.62 23.80 16.91
CA LEU A 551 25.06 24.05 16.84
C LEU A 551 25.68 24.23 18.23
N LYS A 552 24.97 24.92 19.12
CA LYS A 552 25.36 25.11 20.52
C LYS A 552 25.40 23.78 21.27
N LEU A 553 24.39 22.93 21.08
CA LEU A 553 24.33 21.60 21.70
C LEU A 553 25.48 20.70 21.22
N VAL A 554 25.73 20.64 19.91
CA VAL A 554 26.83 19.86 19.33
C VAL A 554 28.20 20.33 19.84
N ASN A 555 28.39 21.64 20.00
CA ASN A 555 29.61 22.20 20.57
C ASN A 555 29.81 21.81 22.05
N VAL A 556 28.74 21.85 22.85
CA VAL A 556 28.77 21.40 24.25
C VAL A 556 29.11 19.92 24.34
N LEU A 557 28.48 19.07 23.53
CA LEU A 557 28.74 17.63 23.49
C LEU A 557 30.18 17.32 23.05
N THR A 558 30.67 18.02 22.04
CA THR A 558 32.05 17.87 21.55
C THR A 558 33.06 18.24 22.63
N THR A 559 32.84 19.35 23.33
CA THR A 559 33.70 19.80 24.43
C THR A 559 33.68 18.81 25.60
N HIS A 560 32.49 18.31 25.96
CA HIS A 560 32.35 17.33 27.03
C HIS A 560 33.07 16.02 26.68
N LEU A 561 32.91 15.50 25.47
CA LEU A 561 33.60 14.29 25.02
C LEU A 561 35.12 14.45 24.94
N GLN A 562 35.62 15.62 24.51
CA GLN A 562 37.05 15.92 24.54
C GLN A 562 37.60 15.97 25.96
N GLN A 563 36.82 16.48 26.91
CA GLN A 563 37.20 16.49 28.32
C GLN A 563 37.22 15.08 28.90
N THR A 564 36.15 14.30 28.68
CA THR A 564 36.05 12.91 29.15
C THR A 564 37.09 12.01 28.49
N ARG A 565 37.46 12.25 27.23
CA ARG A 565 38.59 11.57 26.55
C ARG A 565 39.92 11.79 27.26
N GLY A 566 40.13 12.94 27.91
CA GLY A 566 41.34 13.20 28.69
C GLY A 566 41.31 12.59 30.09
N GLU A 567 40.13 12.19 30.58
CA GLU A 567 39.92 11.55 31.88
C GLU A 567 40.02 10.02 31.82
N PHE A 568 39.76 9.42 30.65
CA PHE A 568 40.08 8.02 30.30
C PHE A 568 41.55 7.89 29.86
#